data_AF-A0A4Q4ULI1-F1
#
_entry.id   AF-A0A4Q4ULI1-F1
#
_cell.length_a   1.000
_cell.length_b   1.000
_cell.length_c   1.000
_cell.angle_alpha   90.00
_cell.angle_beta   90.00
_cell.angle_gamma   90.00
#
_symmetry.space_group_name_H-M   'P 1'
#
loop_
_entity.id
_entity.type
_entity.pdbx_description
1 polymer ?
#
loop_
_entity_poly.entity_id
_entity_poly.type
_entity_poly.pdbx_seq_one_letter_code
_entity_poly.pdbx_strand_id
1 'polypeptide(L)'
;MVLRVLLSAATRTLYNDSEVRRYYQGILPALFQVFASLCAAAFRMIQAPIDMLKTTLQAQGTRGTALLRRRITANSVGSLWWGAIATAAATFVGHYPWFATLSSRSPCLGLVRSSYMICQYNFLSEALTEPPKHPFIVWLARLAFIGFCASIVSDSVSNSLPVFKTYRQVNDIKVSYSEAARLVVLQDGISGLFGRGFKTRILANGLQGLLFSILWKLFLNLSGPLRAHIDHRKQSAGKKQKIPEMASQLQKSKIAFIGGGNMAAAIIGGLTAKGIDKQNIFVSEPWDVNRNKMAETGVRTTASNAEASRDADLVILAVKPQVAQSVCRELAGAWAGRPAAPLVVSIAAGITLDSLRQWLTPDNGGAPPHVLRVMPNTPALVGEGASGLYAGDDVADAEKELAVALLSSVSKATECVDRSGPAYFFAMVEHLIASATALGLSREQATRLAKQTCLGAGKMLTESSEEPSQLRINVTSPKGTTEAALKSFEASGLKEAVDKAVKAATNRAEELGKTLGSS
;
A
#
# COMPACT_ATOMS: atom_id res chain seq x y z
N MET A 1 12.14 -4.13 0.70
CA MET A 1 10.90 -4.91 0.44
C MET A 1 10.87 -6.20 1.25
N VAL A 2 11.89 -7.07 1.14
CA VAL A 2 12.02 -8.32 1.93
C VAL A 2 12.03 -8.06 3.46
N LEU A 3 12.72 -7.01 3.91
CA LEU A 3 12.77 -6.64 5.32
C LEU A 3 11.43 -6.16 5.91
N ARG A 4 10.58 -5.53 5.08
CA ARG A 4 9.22 -5.11 5.47
C ARG A 4 8.31 -6.32 5.71
N VAL A 5 8.54 -7.40 4.97
CA VAL A 5 7.77 -8.66 5.10
C VAL A 5 8.20 -9.42 6.35
N LEU A 6 9.52 -9.53 6.60
CA LEU A 6 10.06 -10.22 7.78
C LEU A 6 9.70 -9.51 9.10
N LEU A 7 9.75 -8.17 9.13
CA LEU A 7 9.33 -7.42 10.33
C LEU A 7 7.81 -7.34 10.48
N SER A 8 7.02 -7.37 9.40
CA SER A 8 5.55 -7.50 9.48
C SER A 8 5.15 -8.83 10.11
N ALA A 9 5.89 -9.90 9.80
CA ALA A 9 5.70 -11.21 10.44
C ALA A 9 6.08 -11.19 11.93
N ALA A 10 7.22 -10.59 12.29
CA ALA A 10 7.68 -10.48 13.68
C ALA A 10 6.82 -9.52 14.54
N THR A 11 6.34 -8.42 13.96
CA THR A 11 5.44 -7.49 14.66
C THR A 11 4.06 -8.09 14.87
N ARG A 12 3.55 -8.94 13.97
CA ARG A 12 2.28 -9.67 14.17
C ARG A 12 2.35 -10.67 15.32
N THR A 13 3.50 -11.29 15.58
CA THR A 13 3.66 -12.26 16.68
C THR A 13 3.72 -11.60 18.06
N LEU A 14 4.20 -10.36 18.14
CA LEU A 14 4.32 -9.59 19.38
C LEU A 14 3.08 -8.72 19.70
N TYR A 15 2.06 -8.70 18.82
CA TYR A 15 0.95 -7.72 18.83
C TYR A 15 -0.35 -8.14 19.52
N ASN A 16 -0.32 -9.16 20.39
CA ASN A 16 -1.53 -9.66 21.06
C ASN A 16 -1.79 -9.04 22.45
N ASP A 17 -0.89 -8.21 22.98
CA ASP A 17 -1.04 -7.64 24.33
C ASP A 17 -1.03 -6.10 24.32
N SER A 18 -1.98 -5.48 25.04
CA SER A 18 -2.27 -4.05 24.99
C SER A 18 -1.25 -3.20 25.75
N GLU A 19 -0.59 -3.76 26.77
CA GLU A 19 0.52 -3.10 27.48
C GLU A 19 1.80 -3.09 26.64
N VAL A 20 2.09 -4.20 25.94
CA VAL A 20 3.22 -4.34 25.01
C VAL A 20 3.11 -3.30 23.89
N ARG A 21 1.90 -3.06 23.38
CA ARG A 21 1.64 -2.05 22.34
C ARG A 21 2.09 -0.64 22.73
N ARG A 22 1.96 -0.26 24.01
CA ARG A 22 2.35 1.07 24.53
C ARG A 22 3.86 1.19 24.67
N TYR A 23 4.53 0.11 25.08
CA TYR A 23 5.99 0.04 25.21
C TYR A 23 6.70 0.10 23.84
N TYR A 24 6.20 -0.63 22.84
CA TYR A 24 6.81 -0.67 21.51
C TYR A 24 6.48 0.54 20.63
N GLN A 25 5.45 1.33 20.92
CA GLN A 25 5.11 2.55 20.16
C GLN A 25 6.20 3.64 20.23
N GLY A 26 6.97 3.71 21.32
CA GLY A 26 8.13 4.62 21.42
C GLY A 26 9.43 4.04 20.83
N ILE A 27 9.62 2.72 20.95
CA ILE A 27 10.88 2.04 20.59
C ILE A 27 10.97 1.76 19.08
N LEU A 28 9.85 1.38 18.46
CA LEU A 28 9.84 0.93 17.06
C LEU A 28 10.25 2.04 16.06
N PRO A 29 9.82 3.31 16.20
CA PRO A 29 10.28 4.40 15.33
C PRO A 29 11.78 4.66 15.45
N ALA A 30 12.32 4.63 16.67
CA ALA A 30 13.75 4.80 16.93
C ALA A 30 14.58 3.66 16.30
N LEU A 31 14.11 2.41 16.42
CA LEU A 31 14.75 1.25 15.77
C LEU A 31 14.74 1.36 14.24
N PHE A 32 13.63 1.82 13.64
CA PHE A 32 13.57 2.07 12.20
C PHE A 32 14.56 3.15 11.76
N GLN A 33 14.75 4.20 12.56
CA GLN A 33 15.70 5.28 12.28
C GLN A 33 17.16 4.86 12.42
N VAL A 34 17.48 4.08 13.46
CA VAL A 34 18.81 3.48 13.60
C VAL A 34 19.10 2.58 12.41
N PHE A 35 18.14 1.74 12.03
CA PHE A 35 18.28 0.85 10.88
C PHE A 35 18.44 1.62 9.57
N ALA A 36 17.64 2.66 9.32
CA ALA A 36 17.76 3.48 8.12
C ALA A 36 19.12 4.20 8.05
N SER A 37 19.61 4.69 9.19
CA SER A 37 20.92 5.34 9.31
C SER A 37 22.07 4.34 9.10
N LEU A 38 21.94 3.10 9.58
CA LEU A 38 22.87 2.01 9.30
C LEU A 38 22.88 1.63 7.81
N CYS A 39 21.73 1.57 7.15
CA CYS A 39 21.65 1.34 5.71
C CYS A 39 22.31 2.47 4.91
N ALA A 40 22.07 3.73 5.28
CA ALA A 40 22.70 4.88 4.64
C ALA A 40 24.23 4.87 4.85
N ALA A 41 24.70 4.53 6.06
CA ALA A 41 26.11 4.38 6.36
C ALA A 41 26.76 3.22 5.58
N ALA A 42 26.07 2.09 5.43
CA ALA A 42 26.53 0.97 4.62
C ALA A 42 26.63 1.32 3.13
N PHE A 43 25.64 2.05 2.61
CA PHE A 43 25.66 2.52 1.22
C PHE A 43 26.85 3.47 0.96
N ARG A 44 27.18 4.32 1.94
CA ARG A 44 28.37 5.20 1.85
C ARG A 44 29.69 4.43 1.80
N MET A 45 29.77 3.24 2.39
CA MET A 45 30.96 2.38 2.24
C MET A 45 31.09 1.83 0.82
N ILE A 46 29.98 1.58 0.13
CA ILE A 46 29.98 1.17 -1.28
C ILE A 46 30.48 2.32 -2.17
N GLN A 47 30.09 3.56 -1.85
CA GLN A 47 30.51 4.77 -2.58
C GLN A 47 31.91 5.26 -2.24
N ALA A 48 32.57 4.71 -1.21
CA ALA A 48 33.85 5.19 -0.69
C ALA A 48 34.96 5.31 -1.75
N PRO A 49 35.11 4.39 -2.74
CA PRO A 49 36.11 4.55 -3.79
C PRO A 49 35.88 5.78 -4.67
N ILE A 50 34.63 6.09 -5.01
CA ILE A 50 34.28 7.27 -5.82
C ILE A 50 34.55 8.55 -5.02
N ASP A 51 34.16 8.55 -3.74
CA ASP A 51 34.43 9.64 -2.81
C ASP A 51 35.94 9.89 -2.62
N MET A 52 36.73 8.82 -2.55
CA MET A 52 38.20 8.87 -2.47
C MET A 52 38.80 9.56 -3.69
N LEU A 53 38.36 9.14 -4.89
CA LEU A 53 38.79 9.75 -6.16
C LEU A 53 38.45 11.24 -6.17
N LYS A 54 37.19 11.58 -5.89
CA LYS A 54 36.72 12.97 -5.85
C LYS A 54 37.53 13.83 -4.89
N THR A 55 37.70 13.37 -3.64
CA THR A 55 38.35 14.16 -2.58
C THR A 55 39.84 14.36 -2.86
N THR A 56 40.51 13.32 -3.37
CA THR A 56 41.94 13.40 -3.71
C THR A 56 42.18 14.36 -4.89
N LEU A 57 41.32 14.32 -5.91
CA LEU A 57 41.40 15.24 -7.05
C LEU A 57 41.09 16.69 -6.66
N GLN A 58 40.12 16.90 -5.77
CA GLN A 58 39.79 18.24 -5.26
C GLN A 58 40.91 18.84 -4.40
N ALA A 59 41.63 18.01 -3.63
CA ALA A 59 42.70 18.49 -2.75
C ALA A 59 44.05 18.69 -3.46
N GLN A 60 44.40 17.80 -4.40
CA GLN A 60 45.73 17.77 -5.03
C GLN A 60 45.73 18.24 -6.50
N GLY A 61 44.55 18.58 -7.06
CA GLY A 61 44.41 19.04 -8.44
C GLY A 61 44.93 18.03 -9.46
N THR A 62 45.69 18.50 -10.45
CA THR A 62 46.26 17.67 -11.53
C THR A 62 47.23 16.59 -11.05
N ARG A 63 47.83 16.75 -9.85
CA ARG A 63 48.73 15.75 -9.24
C ARG A 63 47.98 14.59 -8.57
N GLY A 64 46.66 14.73 -8.36
CA GLY A 64 45.86 13.74 -7.65
C GLY A 64 45.74 12.38 -8.38
N THR A 65 45.73 12.38 -9.71
CA THR A 65 45.66 11.14 -10.52
C THR A 65 46.93 10.30 -10.40
N ALA A 66 48.10 10.93 -10.44
CA ALA A 66 49.39 10.27 -10.25
C ALA A 66 49.53 9.68 -8.83
N LEU A 67 49.02 10.41 -7.83
CA LEU A 67 49.02 10.02 -6.43
C LEU A 67 48.12 8.80 -6.17
N LEU A 68 46.92 8.77 -6.76
CA LEU A 68 46.02 7.62 -6.71
C LEU A 68 46.62 6.38 -7.41
N ARG A 69 47.24 6.57 -8.58
CA ARG A 69 47.89 5.48 -9.33
C ARG A 69 49.01 4.86 -8.50
N ARG A 70 49.91 5.69 -7.93
CA ARG A 70 51.01 5.24 -7.07
C ARG A 70 50.49 4.51 -5.83
N ARG A 71 49.37 4.96 -5.27
CA ARG A 71 48.75 4.34 -4.09
C ARG A 71 48.19 2.96 -4.39
N ILE A 72 47.47 2.80 -5.50
CA ILE A 72 46.91 1.51 -5.92
C ILE A 72 48.05 0.51 -6.20
N THR A 73 49.13 0.95 -6.84
CA THR A 73 50.29 0.09 -7.11
C THR A 73 51.04 -0.33 -5.85
N ALA A 74 51.09 0.53 -4.82
CA ALA A 74 51.83 0.25 -3.58
C ALA A 74 51.00 -0.52 -2.52
N ASN A 75 49.69 -0.31 -2.46
CA ASN A 75 48.84 -0.80 -1.36
C ASN A 75 47.59 -1.57 -1.82
N SER A 76 47.54 -1.97 -3.10
CA SER A 76 46.39 -2.60 -3.79
C SER A 76 45.15 -1.71 -3.93
N VAL A 77 44.14 -2.21 -4.64
CA VAL A 77 42.84 -1.55 -4.86
C VAL A 77 42.06 -1.30 -3.56
N GLY A 78 42.31 -2.09 -2.51
CA GLY A 78 41.69 -1.88 -1.19
C GLY A 78 42.07 -0.53 -0.54
N SER A 79 43.11 0.13 -1.04
CA SER A 79 43.51 1.47 -0.58
C SER A 79 42.47 2.56 -0.88
N LEU A 80 41.54 2.32 -1.82
CA LEU A 80 40.43 3.22 -2.14
C LEU A 80 39.36 3.30 -1.04
N TRP A 81 39.34 2.36 -0.09
CA TRP A 81 38.42 2.38 1.06
C TRP A 81 39.03 3.03 2.31
N TRP A 82 40.21 3.64 2.21
CA TRP A 82 40.78 4.39 3.33
C TRP A 82 39.88 5.58 3.69
N GLY A 83 39.38 5.60 4.92
CA GLY A 83 38.40 6.60 5.38
C GLY A 83 36.92 6.20 5.16
N ALA A 84 36.62 5.02 4.61
CA ALA A 84 35.24 4.53 4.46
C ALA A 84 34.49 4.46 5.79
N ILE A 85 35.14 3.97 6.86
CA ILE A 85 34.56 3.90 8.21
C ILE A 85 34.25 5.30 8.75
N ALA A 86 35.10 6.30 8.49
CA ALA A 86 34.85 7.68 8.93
C ALA A 86 33.70 8.31 8.14
N THR A 87 33.55 7.96 6.86
CA THR A 87 32.42 8.40 6.03
C THR A 87 31.11 7.77 6.48
N ALA A 88 31.13 6.47 6.78
CA ALA A 88 29.99 5.74 7.33
C ALA A 88 29.61 6.27 8.72
N ALA A 89 30.58 6.47 9.61
CA ALA A 89 30.38 7.04 10.93
C ALA A 89 29.87 8.49 10.84
N ALA A 90 30.41 9.33 9.96
CA ALA A 90 29.91 10.69 9.74
C ALA A 90 28.47 10.70 9.23
N THR A 91 28.10 9.72 8.41
CA THR A 91 26.71 9.58 7.93
C THR A 91 25.82 9.11 9.07
N PHE A 92 26.20 8.07 9.80
CA PHE A 92 25.44 7.57 10.94
C PHE A 92 25.25 8.64 12.03
N VAL A 93 26.34 9.28 12.47
CA VAL A 93 26.36 10.37 13.45
C VAL A 93 25.84 11.68 12.87
N GLY A 94 25.75 11.86 11.55
CA GLY A 94 25.06 13.01 10.96
C GLY A 94 23.53 12.87 11.05
N HIS A 95 23.03 11.63 11.07
CA HIS A 95 21.61 11.35 11.15
C HIS A 95 21.13 11.15 12.60
N TYR A 96 22.02 10.82 13.54
CA TYR A 96 21.68 10.39 14.91
C TYR A 96 21.39 11.52 15.95
N PRO A 97 22.18 12.62 16.04
CA PRO A 97 21.99 13.71 17.02
C PRO A 97 20.73 14.53 16.80
N TRP A 98 20.02 14.28 15.71
CA TRP A 98 18.79 14.99 15.37
C TRP A 98 17.53 14.37 15.94
N PHE A 99 17.56 13.08 16.31
CA PHE A 99 16.36 12.35 16.72
C PHE A 99 16.38 11.92 18.20
N ALA A 100 17.54 11.87 18.85
CA ALA A 100 17.66 11.46 20.25
C ALA A 100 17.32 12.57 21.26
N THR A 101 17.30 13.84 20.84
CA THR A 101 17.14 15.01 21.74
C THR A 101 15.74 15.21 22.33
N LEU A 102 14.82 14.25 22.18
CA LEU A 102 13.45 14.38 22.68
C LEU A 102 12.83 13.15 23.35
N SER A 103 13.55 12.04 23.48
CA SER A 103 12.98 10.85 24.15
C SER A 103 12.93 10.97 25.68
N SER A 104 13.43 12.07 26.27
CA SER A 104 13.55 12.23 27.72
C SER A 104 12.92 13.54 28.22
N ARG A 105 11.61 13.69 28.06
CA ARG A 105 10.65 14.34 28.99
C ARG A 105 9.44 14.88 28.22
N SER A 106 8.33 14.14 28.24
CA SER A 106 7.03 14.61 28.77
C SER A 106 5.89 13.62 28.46
N PRO A 107 4.94 13.41 29.37
CA PRO A 107 3.82 12.49 29.17
C PRO A 107 2.77 13.14 28.26
N CYS A 108 2.60 12.63 27.04
CA CYS A 108 1.58 13.12 26.12
C CYS A 108 0.16 12.75 26.60
N LEU A 109 -0.48 13.71 27.25
CA LEU A 109 -1.93 13.79 27.41
C LEU A 109 -2.56 14.06 26.03
N GLY A 110 -3.53 13.23 25.65
CA GLY A 110 -4.72 13.63 24.91
C GLY A 110 -4.60 14.06 23.43
N LEU A 111 -5.45 13.42 22.61
CA LEU A 111 -6.10 13.95 21.41
C LEU A 111 -5.38 13.87 20.03
N VAL A 112 -5.92 12.93 19.23
CA VAL A 112 -6.30 13.03 17.79
C VAL A 112 -5.47 12.27 16.74
N ARG A 113 -6.11 11.18 16.28
CA ARG A 113 -6.34 10.66 14.91
C ARG A 113 -5.19 10.49 13.88
N SER A 114 -5.09 9.21 13.48
CA SER A 114 -5.07 8.69 12.10
C SER A 114 -3.76 8.70 11.29
N SER A 115 -3.36 7.46 10.98
CA SER A 115 -2.65 7.00 9.77
C SER A 115 -1.21 7.45 9.54
N TYR A 116 -0.28 6.52 9.84
CA TYR A 116 1.01 6.31 9.18
C TYR A 116 1.65 7.54 8.54
N MET A 117 1.99 8.53 9.36
CA MET A 117 2.90 9.58 8.98
C MET A 117 4.09 9.47 9.92
N ILE A 118 5.26 9.23 9.34
CA ILE A 118 6.55 9.12 10.03
C ILE A 118 6.68 10.36 10.93
N CYS A 119 6.49 10.17 12.23
CA CYS A 119 6.59 11.24 13.20
C CYS A 119 8.06 11.63 13.35
N GLN A 120 8.49 12.64 12.60
CA GLN A 120 9.71 13.39 12.89
C GLN A 120 9.38 14.40 13.98
N TYR A 121 9.47 14.00 15.24
CA TYR A 121 9.33 14.90 16.40
C TYR A 121 10.63 15.68 16.59
N ASN A 122 10.58 17.01 16.37
CA ASN A 122 11.67 17.93 16.66
C ASN A 122 11.32 18.76 17.90
N PHE A 123 12.26 18.96 18.82
CA PHE A 123 12.08 19.81 20.01
C PHE A 123 11.64 21.21 19.62
N LEU A 124 12.26 21.74 18.55
CA LEU A 124 11.91 23.01 17.93
C LEU A 124 10.51 23.05 17.33
N SER A 125 9.94 21.91 16.90
CA SER A 125 8.57 21.90 16.39
C SER A 125 7.52 21.94 17.49
N GLU A 126 7.87 21.53 18.71
CA GLU A 126 7.00 21.62 19.88
C GLU A 126 7.17 22.96 20.61
N ALA A 127 8.40 23.47 20.70
CA ALA A 127 8.72 24.77 21.29
C ALA A 127 8.27 25.97 20.42
N LEU A 128 8.21 25.83 19.10
CA LEU A 128 7.70 26.85 18.19
C LEU A 128 6.25 26.51 17.83
N THR A 129 5.28 27.19 18.43
CA THR A 129 3.85 27.03 18.13
C THR A 129 3.59 27.12 16.62
N GLU A 130 2.80 26.20 16.07
CA GLU A 130 2.48 26.19 14.64
C GLU A 130 1.63 27.43 14.30
N PRO A 131 2.11 28.35 13.43
CA PRO A 131 1.32 29.51 13.03
C PRO A 131 0.13 29.05 12.17
N PRO A 132 -0.98 29.80 12.18
CA PRO A 132 -2.08 29.54 11.25
C PRO A 132 -1.55 29.47 9.81
N LYS A 133 -2.11 28.56 8.99
CA LYS A 133 -1.65 28.29 7.61
C LYS A 133 -1.66 29.53 6.70
N HIS A 134 -2.33 30.60 7.13
CA HIS A 134 -2.24 31.94 6.58
C HIS A 134 -1.67 32.89 7.65
N PRO A 135 -0.59 33.63 7.35
CA PRO A 135 0.12 33.73 6.08
C PRO A 135 1.13 32.60 5.81
N PHE A 136 1.05 32.01 4.61
CA PHE A 136 1.85 30.85 4.15
C PHE A 136 3.37 31.05 4.29
N ILE A 137 3.85 32.30 4.11
CA ILE A 137 5.26 32.66 4.19
C ILE A 137 5.80 32.43 5.62
N VAL A 138 5.02 32.73 6.65
CA VAL A 138 5.43 32.55 8.06
C VAL A 138 5.55 31.07 8.42
N TRP A 139 4.63 30.25 7.90
CA TRP A 139 4.70 28.80 8.05
C TRP A 139 5.93 28.20 7.35
N LEU A 140 6.25 28.67 6.14
CA LEU A 140 7.42 28.24 5.39
C LEU A 140 8.74 28.68 6.08
N ALA A 141 8.77 29.90 6.61
CA ALA A 141 9.91 30.43 7.36
C ALA A 141 10.18 29.62 8.63
N ARG A 142 9.14 29.16 9.34
CA ARG A 142 9.29 28.26 10.50
C ARG A 142 9.92 26.92 10.09
N LEU A 143 9.47 26.32 8.99
CA LEU A 143 10.03 25.05 8.51
C LEU A 143 11.50 25.19 8.05
N ALA A 144 11.78 26.27 7.34
CA ALA A 144 13.13 26.67 6.93
C ALA A 144 14.07 26.80 8.14
N PHE A 145 13.62 27.50 9.19
CA PHE A 145 14.37 27.71 10.42
C PHE A 145 14.65 26.38 11.15
N ILE A 146 13.63 25.53 11.29
CA ILE A 146 13.77 24.21 11.91
C ILE A 146 14.79 23.36 11.15
N GLY A 147 14.72 23.31 9.82
CA GLY A 147 15.68 22.59 8.97
C GLY A 147 17.10 23.17 8.99
N PHE A 148 17.23 24.48 9.21
CA PHE A 148 18.53 25.14 9.32
C PHE A 148 19.20 24.86 10.67
N CYS A 149 18.49 25.06 11.78
CA CYS A 149 18.93 24.64 13.11
C CYS A 149 19.26 23.14 13.10
N ALA A 150 18.57 22.38 12.26
CA ALA A 150 18.80 20.95 12.15
C ALA A 150 20.22 20.60 11.74
N SER A 151 20.58 21.18 10.60
CA SER A 151 21.89 20.98 9.99
C SER A 151 22.99 21.46 10.91
N ILE A 152 22.81 22.60 11.59
CA ILE A 152 23.82 23.14 12.50
C ILE A 152 24.15 22.15 13.61
N VAL A 153 23.14 21.57 14.27
CA VAL A 153 23.36 20.62 15.37
C VAL A 153 24.05 19.35 14.85
N SER A 154 23.60 18.82 13.72
CA SER A 154 24.21 17.66 13.08
C SER A 154 25.67 17.90 12.69
N ASP A 155 25.96 19.02 12.03
CA ASP A 155 27.30 19.39 11.61
C ASP A 155 28.21 19.65 12.82
N SER A 156 27.69 20.25 13.89
CA SER A 156 28.45 20.51 15.14
C SER A 156 28.94 19.22 15.80
N VAL A 157 28.08 18.20 15.83
CA VAL A 157 28.41 16.92 16.47
C VAL A 157 29.26 16.03 15.56
N SER A 158 29.09 16.13 14.24
CA SER A 158 29.76 15.25 13.28
C SER A 158 31.04 15.83 12.65
N ASN A 159 31.39 17.11 12.88
CA ASN A 159 32.44 17.80 12.10
C ASN A 159 33.83 17.14 12.16
N SER A 160 34.18 16.50 13.28
CA SER A 160 35.47 15.82 13.44
C SER A 160 35.63 14.61 12.51
N LEU A 161 34.51 13.93 12.17
CA LEU A 161 34.53 12.70 11.38
C LEU A 161 34.94 12.93 9.92
N PRO A 162 34.41 13.94 9.20
CA PRO A 162 34.93 14.30 7.90
C PRO A 162 36.36 14.86 7.92
N VAL A 163 36.84 15.44 9.03
CA VAL A 163 38.26 15.88 9.16
C VAL A 163 39.17 14.64 9.16
N PHE A 164 38.81 13.59 9.88
CA PHE A 164 39.51 12.30 9.81
C PHE A 164 39.43 11.67 8.43
N LYS A 165 38.24 11.71 7.79
CA LYS A 165 38.05 11.22 6.43
C LYS A 165 39.04 11.90 5.48
N THR A 166 39.01 13.22 5.36
CA THR A 166 39.84 13.94 4.38
C THR A 166 41.32 13.76 4.65
N TYR A 167 41.75 13.79 5.92
CA TYR A 167 43.16 13.56 6.26
C TYR A 167 43.61 12.17 5.79
N ARG A 168 42.84 11.11 6.07
CA ARG A 168 43.21 9.74 5.67
C ARG A 168 43.09 9.50 4.15
N GLN A 169 42.22 10.24 3.47
CA GLN A 169 42.06 10.12 2.03
C GLN A 169 43.20 10.82 1.27
N VAL A 170 43.66 11.97 1.76
CA VAL A 170 44.67 12.77 1.06
C VAL A 170 46.11 12.33 1.36
N ASN A 171 46.39 11.70 2.51
CA ASN A 171 47.74 11.26 2.87
C ASN A 171 48.23 10.03 2.09
N ASP A 172 49.50 10.03 1.67
CA ASP A 172 50.11 9.00 0.84
C ASP A 172 50.38 7.67 1.56
N ILE A 173 50.60 7.74 2.87
CA ILE A 173 50.83 6.59 3.75
C ILE A 173 49.53 6.20 4.46
N LYS A 174 49.40 4.91 4.80
CA LYS A 174 48.25 4.42 5.56
C LYS A 174 48.33 4.93 7.00
N VAL A 175 47.66 6.04 7.27
CA VAL A 175 47.55 6.59 8.62
C VAL A 175 46.38 5.90 9.36
N SER A 176 46.57 5.52 10.62
CA SER A 176 45.49 5.02 11.48
C SER A 176 44.58 6.18 11.95
N TYR A 177 43.43 5.89 12.57
CA TYR A 177 42.56 6.96 13.09
C TYR A 177 43.21 7.74 14.24
N SER A 178 43.90 7.05 15.15
CA SER A 178 44.62 7.67 16.27
C SER A 178 45.79 8.52 15.77
N GLU A 179 46.49 8.06 14.75
CA GLU A 179 47.62 8.78 14.18
C GLU A 179 47.16 10.01 13.38
N ALA A 180 46.05 9.90 12.63
CA ALA A 180 45.43 11.04 11.97
C ALA A 180 44.97 12.11 12.97
N ALA A 181 44.43 11.70 14.12
CA ALA A 181 44.06 12.63 15.18
C ALA A 181 45.28 13.35 15.77
N ARG A 182 46.34 12.61 16.09
CA ARG A 182 47.59 13.18 16.61
C ARG A 182 48.20 14.19 15.63
N LEU A 183 48.31 13.82 14.36
CA LEU A 183 48.90 14.70 13.34
C LEU A 183 48.08 15.97 13.10
N VAL A 184 46.74 15.88 13.10
CA VAL A 184 45.87 17.06 12.99
C VAL A 184 46.01 17.97 14.21
N VAL A 185 46.09 17.40 15.42
CA VAL A 185 46.27 18.18 16.66
C VAL A 185 47.67 18.81 16.75
N LEU A 186 48.70 18.11 16.28
CA LEU A 186 50.06 18.65 16.22
C LEU A 186 50.18 19.82 15.22
N GLN A 187 49.46 19.74 14.09
CA GLN A 187 49.53 20.74 13.03
C GLN A 187 48.63 21.96 13.28
N ASP A 188 47.38 21.74 13.71
CA ASP A 188 46.34 22.79 13.80
C ASP A 188 45.75 22.94 15.23
N GLY A 189 46.27 22.20 16.21
CA GLY A 189 45.71 22.15 17.56
C GLY A 189 44.38 21.40 17.65
N ILE A 190 43.81 21.36 18.86
CA ILE A 190 42.49 20.75 19.12
C ILE A 190 41.38 21.53 18.38
N SER A 191 41.56 22.83 18.17
CA SER A 191 40.65 23.67 17.38
C SER A 191 40.62 23.27 15.90
N GLY A 192 41.72 22.80 15.33
CA GLY A 192 41.75 22.25 13.96
C GLY A 192 40.92 20.97 13.81
N LEU A 193 40.89 20.13 14.85
CA LEU A 193 40.17 18.86 14.81
C LEU A 193 38.64 19.05 14.73
N PHE A 194 38.13 20.05 15.43
CA PHE A 194 36.69 20.33 15.52
C PHE A 194 36.23 21.56 14.70
N GLY A 195 37.14 22.43 14.26
CA GLY A 195 36.82 23.68 13.58
C GLY A 195 37.15 23.73 12.08
N ARG A 196 37.97 22.80 11.57
CA ARG A 196 38.40 22.82 10.16
C ARG A 196 37.20 22.59 9.23
N GLY A 197 36.97 23.54 8.32
CA GLY A 197 35.85 23.51 7.36
C GLY A 197 34.46 23.66 7.98
N PHE A 198 34.36 23.99 9.27
CA PHE A 198 33.09 24.05 10.00
C PHE A 198 32.19 25.18 9.52
N LYS A 199 32.75 26.39 9.38
CA LYS A 199 32.01 27.60 8.92
C LYS A 199 31.36 27.40 7.55
N THR A 200 32.11 26.83 6.61
CA THR A 200 31.62 26.59 5.23
C THR A 200 30.58 25.47 5.18
N ARG A 201 30.70 24.45 6.04
CA ARG A 201 29.72 23.36 6.13
C ARG A 201 28.39 23.81 6.74
N ILE A 202 28.42 24.56 7.84
CA ILE A 202 27.20 25.12 8.43
C ILE A 202 26.44 25.94 7.37
N LEU A 203 27.15 26.77 6.61
CA LEU A 203 26.51 27.61 5.60
C LEU A 203 25.93 26.76 4.45
N ALA A 204 26.72 25.85 3.88
CA ALA A 204 26.31 25.04 2.73
C ALA A 204 25.20 24.04 3.08
N ASN A 205 25.38 23.28 4.16
CA ASN A 205 24.43 22.26 4.60
C ASN A 205 23.20 22.90 5.25
N GLY A 206 23.35 24.02 5.96
CA GLY A 206 22.23 24.79 6.50
C GLY A 206 21.31 25.31 5.39
N LEU A 207 21.87 25.88 4.32
CA LEU A 207 21.10 26.28 3.14
C LEU A 207 20.45 25.08 2.44
N GLN A 208 21.14 23.93 2.36
CA GLN A 208 20.57 22.70 1.82
C GLN A 208 19.41 22.17 2.69
N GLY A 209 19.52 22.22 4.01
CA GLY A 209 18.49 21.80 4.96
C GLY A 209 17.25 22.70 4.89
N LEU A 210 17.45 24.00 4.69
CA LEU A 210 16.39 24.97 4.42
C LEU A 210 15.65 24.61 3.13
N LEU A 211 16.40 24.45 2.01
CA LEU A 211 15.83 24.12 0.71
C LEU A 211 15.12 22.78 0.71
N PHE A 212 15.70 21.75 1.33
CA PHE A 212 15.09 20.43 1.41
C PHE A 212 13.79 20.46 2.20
N SER A 213 13.74 21.15 3.35
CA SER A 213 12.53 21.23 4.19
C SER A 213 11.39 21.96 3.47
N ILE A 214 11.73 23.03 2.73
CA ILE A 214 10.81 23.79 1.89
C ILE A 214 10.35 22.96 0.69
N LEU A 215 11.27 22.43 -0.12
CA LEU A 215 10.96 21.70 -1.35
C LEU A 215 10.25 20.38 -1.08
N TRP A 216 10.60 19.66 -0.02
CA TRP A 216 9.92 18.44 0.39
C TRP A 216 8.48 18.71 0.79
N LYS A 217 8.22 19.77 1.57
CA LYS A 217 6.86 20.16 1.95
C LYS A 217 6.09 20.80 0.80
N LEU A 218 6.74 21.55 -0.08
CA LEU A 218 6.15 22.03 -1.32
C LEU A 218 5.81 20.87 -2.25
N PHE A 219 6.65 19.85 -2.39
CA PHE A 219 6.37 18.62 -3.13
C PHE A 219 5.18 17.86 -2.53
N LEU A 220 5.12 17.74 -1.20
CA LEU A 220 3.96 17.17 -0.49
C LEU A 220 2.68 18.02 -0.64
N ASN A 221 2.81 19.34 -0.74
CA ASN A 221 1.70 20.26 -0.98
C ASN A 221 1.32 20.37 -2.47
N LEU A 222 2.23 20.09 -3.42
CA LEU A 222 1.97 20.00 -4.87
C LEU A 222 1.35 18.66 -5.26
N SER A 223 1.68 17.61 -4.51
CA SER A 223 0.90 16.36 -4.45
C SER A 223 -0.37 16.53 -3.59
N GLY A 224 -0.54 17.69 -2.96
CA GLY A 224 -1.72 18.13 -2.23
C GLY A 224 -2.96 18.40 -3.10
N PRO A 225 -2.91 19.16 -4.21
CA PRO A 225 -4.03 19.28 -5.14
C PRO A 225 -4.38 17.94 -5.82
N LEU A 226 -3.43 17.00 -5.96
CA LEU A 226 -3.72 15.60 -6.33
C LEU A 226 -4.61 14.90 -5.28
N ARG A 227 -4.56 15.35 -4.02
CA ARG A 227 -5.35 14.86 -2.89
C ARG A 227 -6.62 15.69 -2.65
N ALA A 228 -6.60 16.98 -2.97
CA ALA A 228 -7.72 17.90 -2.81
C ALA A 228 -8.72 17.85 -3.97
N HIS A 229 -8.29 17.50 -5.20
CA HIS A 229 -9.23 17.22 -6.30
C HIS A 229 -9.99 15.89 -6.08
N ILE A 230 -9.38 14.94 -5.37
CA ILE A 230 -10.06 13.74 -4.85
C ILE A 230 -11.10 14.13 -3.76
N ASP A 231 -10.86 15.19 -2.99
CA ASP A 231 -11.77 15.66 -1.95
C ASP A 231 -12.86 16.64 -2.42
N HIS A 232 -12.62 17.44 -3.47
CA HIS A 232 -13.63 18.32 -4.07
C HIS A 232 -14.73 17.53 -4.81
N ARG A 233 -14.40 16.41 -5.47
CA ARG A 233 -15.44 15.49 -5.98
C ARG A 233 -16.22 14.79 -4.85
N LYS A 234 -15.66 14.70 -3.64
CA LYS A 234 -16.40 14.23 -2.45
C LYS A 234 -17.22 15.32 -1.74
N GLN A 235 -17.12 16.59 -2.13
CA GLN A 235 -17.94 17.67 -1.57
C GLN A 235 -19.14 18.03 -2.44
N SER A 236 -19.12 17.70 -3.74
CA SER A 236 -20.30 17.87 -4.61
C SER A 236 -21.34 16.75 -4.49
N ALA A 237 -21.10 15.75 -3.63
CA ALA A 237 -22.10 14.76 -3.22
C ALA A 237 -22.42 15.01 -1.73
N GLY A 238 -23.40 15.86 -1.47
CA GLY A 238 -23.86 16.19 -0.12
C GLY A 238 -24.47 14.97 0.58
N LYS A 239 -23.65 14.20 1.31
CA LYS A 239 -24.04 13.25 2.39
C LYS A 239 -22.78 12.76 3.16
N LYS A 240 -21.87 13.67 3.56
CA LYS A 240 -20.55 13.31 4.15
C LYS A 240 -20.57 12.97 5.66
N GLN A 241 -21.69 12.48 6.20
CA GLN A 241 -21.84 12.20 7.64
C GLN A 241 -22.07 10.72 8.01
N LYS A 242 -22.26 9.78 7.05
CA LYS A 242 -22.73 8.40 7.34
C LYS A 242 -21.69 7.26 7.41
N ILE A 243 -20.52 7.38 6.77
CA ILE A 243 -19.57 6.24 6.60
C ILE A 243 -19.03 5.64 7.93
N PRO A 244 -18.67 6.43 8.97
CA PRO A 244 -18.19 5.88 10.24
C PRO A 244 -19.27 5.12 11.02
N GLU A 245 -20.52 5.52 10.87
CA GLU A 245 -21.68 4.96 11.58
C GLU A 245 -22.10 3.61 10.97
N MET A 246 -22.05 3.48 9.65
CA MET A 246 -22.34 2.25 8.92
C MET A 246 -21.25 1.17 9.09
N ALA A 247 -19.97 1.55 9.15
CA ALA A 247 -18.90 0.62 9.50
C ALA A 247 -19.07 0.06 10.93
N SER A 248 -19.60 0.88 11.84
CA SER A 248 -20.01 0.48 13.19
C SER A 248 -21.25 -0.43 13.18
N GLN A 249 -22.19 -0.23 12.25
CA GLN A 249 -23.35 -1.12 12.09
C GLN A 249 -22.91 -2.51 11.61
N LEU A 250 -22.06 -2.60 10.58
CA LEU A 250 -21.56 -3.87 10.07
C LEU A 250 -20.77 -4.68 11.14
N GLN A 251 -20.07 -4.01 12.06
CA GLN A 251 -19.39 -4.67 13.18
C GLN A 251 -20.35 -5.38 14.15
N LYS A 252 -21.58 -4.88 14.28
CA LYS A 252 -22.59 -5.42 15.19
C LYS A 252 -23.54 -6.40 14.50
N SER A 253 -23.60 -6.39 13.17
CA SER A 253 -24.49 -7.24 12.41
C SER A 253 -24.09 -8.72 12.45
N LYS A 254 -25.08 -9.60 12.56
CA LYS A 254 -24.95 -11.05 12.35
C LYS A 254 -25.05 -11.35 10.86
N ILE A 255 -24.04 -12.02 10.31
CA ILE A 255 -23.89 -12.30 8.88
C ILE A 255 -23.96 -13.81 8.65
N ALA A 256 -24.97 -14.26 7.92
CA ALA A 256 -25.08 -15.65 7.48
C ALA A 256 -24.56 -15.81 6.05
N PHE A 257 -23.76 -16.84 5.80
CA PHE A 257 -23.38 -17.27 4.46
C PHE A 257 -24.09 -18.57 4.15
N ILE A 258 -24.84 -18.59 3.06
CA ILE A 258 -25.49 -19.79 2.55
C ILE A 258 -24.64 -20.31 1.39
N GLY A 259 -23.87 -21.36 1.67
CA GLY A 259 -22.80 -21.87 0.81
C GLY A 259 -21.40 -21.48 1.31
N GLY A 260 -20.54 -22.47 1.51
CA GLY A 260 -19.15 -22.35 1.99
C GLY A 260 -18.11 -22.52 0.88
N GLY A 261 -18.36 -21.95 -0.30
CA GLY A 261 -17.44 -22.04 -1.44
C GLY A 261 -16.27 -21.04 -1.40
N ASN A 262 -15.43 -21.05 -2.45
CA ASN A 262 -14.26 -20.17 -2.54
C ASN A 262 -14.61 -18.68 -2.41
N MET A 263 -15.74 -18.23 -2.96
CA MET A 263 -16.13 -16.82 -2.87
C MET A 263 -16.61 -16.44 -1.46
N ALA A 264 -17.33 -17.33 -0.77
CA ALA A 264 -17.67 -17.13 0.63
C ALA A 264 -16.39 -17.04 1.48
N ALA A 265 -15.43 -17.94 1.26
CA ALA A 265 -14.13 -17.90 1.93
C ALA A 265 -13.38 -16.58 1.71
N ALA A 266 -13.40 -16.05 0.48
CA ALA A 266 -12.80 -14.77 0.15
C ALA A 266 -13.40 -13.63 0.98
N ILE A 267 -14.74 -13.52 0.96
CA ILE A 267 -15.49 -12.46 1.65
C ILE A 267 -15.28 -12.57 3.16
N ILE A 268 -15.37 -13.77 3.73
CA ILE A 268 -15.12 -14.02 5.16
C ILE A 268 -13.68 -13.63 5.53
N GLY A 269 -12.69 -14.00 4.72
CA GLY A 269 -11.29 -13.60 4.90
C GLY A 269 -11.11 -12.08 4.90
N GLY A 270 -11.78 -11.37 3.97
CA GLY A 270 -11.78 -9.91 3.93
C GLY A 270 -12.45 -9.27 5.16
N LEU A 271 -13.61 -9.78 5.58
CA LEU A 271 -14.36 -9.27 6.73
C LEU A 271 -13.57 -9.45 8.03
N THR A 272 -12.99 -10.62 8.24
CA THR A 272 -12.17 -10.91 9.43
C THR A 272 -10.88 -10.09 9.45
N ALA A 273 -10.24 -9.86 8.29
CA ALA A 273 -9.09 -8.96 8.18
C ALA A 273 -9.42 -7.50 8.51
N LYS A 274 -10.68 -7.08 8.31
CA LYS A 274 -11.21 -5.77 8.74
C LYS A 274 -11.68 -5.72 10.20
N GLY A 275 -11.54 -6.82 10.94
CA GLY A 275 -11.87 -6.88 12.36
C GLY A 275 -13.35 -7.13 12.67
N ILE A 276 -14.11 -7.71 11.73
CA ILE A 276 -15.42 -8.28 12.05
C ILE A 276 -15.22 -9.53 12.91
N ASP A 277 -15.99 -9.64 14.00
CA ASP A 277 -15.94 -10.81 14.88
C ASP A 277 -16.38 -12.06 14.13
N LYS A 278 -15.57 -13.12 14.20
CA LYS A 278 -15.86 -14.41 13.61
C LYS A 278 -17.13 -15.04 14.20
N GLN A 279 -17.47 -14.72 15.45
CA GLN A 279 -18.69 -15.21 16.10
C GLN A 279 -19.97 -14.61 15.52
N ASN A 280 -19.86 -13.45 14.85
CA ASN A 280 -20.95 -12.83 14.12
C ASN A 280 -21.14 -13.43 12.71
N ILE A 281 -20.25 -14.33 12.28
CA ILE A 281 -20.31 -14.98 10.95
C ILE A 281 -20.74 -16.44 11.12
N PHE A 282 -21.81 -16.83 10.42
CA PHE A 282 -22.33 -18.20 10.44
C PHE A 282 -22.48 -18.76 9.02
N VAL A 283 -21.79 -19.86 8.71
CA VAL A 283 -21.79 -20.47 7.38
C VAL A 283 -22.62 -21.76 7.36
N SER A 284 -23.58 -21.85 6.43
CA SER A 284 -24.24 -23.11 6.08
C SER A 284 -23.52 -23.76 4.90
N GLU A 285 -23.04 -24.99 5.09
CA GLU A 285 -22.40 -25.77 4.02
C GLU A 285 -22.72 -27.27 4.19
N PRO A 286 -23.46 -27.88 3.24
CA PRO A 286 -23.92 -29.26 3.38
C PRO A 286 -22.78 -30.29 3.26
N TRP A 287 -21.68 -29.96 2.57
CA TRP A 287 -20.57 -30.90 2.38
C TRP A 287 -19.54 -30.79 3.51
N ASP A 288 -19.38 -31.87 4.27
CA ASP A 288 -18.48 -31.92 5.44
C ASP A 288 -17.07 -31.41 5.17
N VAL A 289 -16.49 -31.77 4.03
CA VAL A 289 -15.15 -31.34 3.63
C VAL A 289 -15.04 -29.81 3.51
N ASN A 290 -16.05 -29.16 2.92
CA ASN A 290 -16.04 -27.71 2.76
C ASN A 290 -16.43 -27.01 4.07
N ARG A 291 -17.36 -27.58 4.83
CA ARG A 291 -17.77 -27.07 6.13
C ARG A 291 -16.62 -27.08 7.14
N ASN A 292 -15.82 -28.16 7.17
CA ASN A 292 -14.63 -28.25 8.01
C ASN A 292 -13.58 -27.20 7.64
N LYS A 293 -13.34 -26.97 6.35
CA LYS A 293 -12.46 -25.88 5.87
C LYS A 293 -12.96 -24.50 6.32
N MET A 294 -14.28 -24.27 6.34
CA MET A 294 -14.83 -23.03 6.87
C MET A 294 -14.65 -22.95 8.39
N ALA A 295 -14.87 -24.03 9.12
CA ALA A 295 -14.68 -24.09 10.56
C ALA A 295 -13.23 -23.80 10.98
N GLU A 296 -12.24 -24.25 10.21
CA GLU A 296 -10.81 -23.94 10.42
C GLU A 296 -10.51 -22.42 10.39
N THR A 297 -11.34 -21.62 9.71
CA THR A 297 -11.20 -20.16 9.73
C THR A 297 -11.65 -19.54 11.06
N GLY A 298 -12.34 -20.31 11.92
CA GLY A 298 -12.82 -19.91 13.24
C GLY A 298 -14.21 -19.29 13.27
N VAL A 299 -14.96 -19.35 12.16
CA VAL A 299 -16.38 -18.94 12.08
C VAL A 299 -17.30 -20.06 12.51
N ARG A 300 -18.56 -19.73 12.85
CA ARG A 300 -19.58 -20.75 13.13
C ARG A 300 -19.97 -21.45 11.83
N THR A 301 -20.23 -22.76 11.90
CA THR A 301 -20.65 -23.55 10.73
C THR A 301 -21.78 -24.52 11.05
N THR A 302 -22.66 -24.78 10.10
CA THR A 302 -23.77 -25.74 10.19
C THR A 302 -24.04 -26.34 8.80
N ALA A 303 -24.84 -27.41 8.75
CA ALA A 303 -25.40 -27.94 7.50
C ALA A 303 -26.80 -27.37 7.19
N SER A 304 -27.44 -26.64 8.13
CA SER A 304 -28.80 -26.12 7.99
C SER A 304 -28.84 -24.65 7.61
N ASN A 305 -29.48 -24.33 6.48
CA ASN A 305 -29.67 -22.95 6.03
C ASN A 305 -30.58 -22.16 6.99
N ALA A 306 -31.63 -22.82 7.50
CA ALA A 306 -32.55 -22.25 8.49
C ALA A 306 -31.84 -21.90 9.80
N GLU A 307 -30.93 -22.76 10.28
CA GLU A 307 -30.15 -22.48 11.49
C GLU A 307 -29.18 -21.30 11.28
N ALA A 308 -28.43 -21.29 10.18
CA ALA A 308 -27.45 -20.24 9.90
C ALA A 308 -28.10 -18.86 9.77
N SER A 309 -29.28 -18.80 9.12
CA SER A 309 -29.97 -17.55 8.81
C SER A 309 -30.89 -17.05 9.93
N ARG A 310 -31.21 -17.87 10.95
CA ARG A 310 -32.25 -17.62 11.96
C ARG A 310 -32.19 -16.22 12.60
N ASP A 311 -31.00 -15.83 13.05
CA ASP A 311 -30.77 -14.56 13.74
C ASP A 311 -29.96 -13.58 12.88
N ALA A 312 -29.79 -13.87 11.59
CA ALA A 312 -28.96 -13.05 10.72
C ALA A 312 -29.64 -11.72 10.40
N ASP A 313 -28.86 -10.64 10.40
CA ASP A 313 -29.27 -9.33 9.87
C ASP A 313 -28.97 -9.24 8.37
N LEU A 314 -27.88 -9.89 7.94
CA LEU A 314 -27.50 -10.03 6.52
C LEU A 314 -27.36 -11.50 6.15
N VAL A 315 -27.88 -11.86 4.99
CA VAL A 315 -27.76 -13.21 4.41
C VAL A 315 -27.08 -13.11 3.07
N ILE A 316 -25.92 -13.75 2.93
CA ILE A 316 -25.18 -13.85 1.67
C ILE A 316 -25.54 -15.16 0.98
N LEU A 317 -26.19 -15.09 -0.17
CA LEU A 317 -26.46 -16.27 -1.01
C LEU A 317 -25.23 -16.56 -1.88
N ALA A 318 -24.40 -17.49 -1.40
CA ALA A 318 -23.14 -17.94 -2.00
C ALA A 318 -23.22 -19.36 -2.60
N VAL A 319 -24.43 -19.76 -3.02
CA VAL A 319 -24.69 -21.06 -3.63
C VAL A 319 -24.54 -21.03 -5.15
N LYS A 320 -24.44 -22.22 -5.76
CA LYS A 320 -24.46 -22.32 -7.22
C LYS A 320 -25.85 -21.94 -7.76
N PRO A 321 -25.94 -21.35 -8.97
CA PRO A 321 -27.22 -20.91 -9.54
C PRO A 321 -28.28 -22.01 -9.64
N GLN A 322 -27.85 -23.26 -9.91
CA GLN A 322 -28.76 -24.41 -10.09
C GLN A 322 -29.56 -24.77 -8.84
N VAL A 323 -29.04 -24.45 -7.64
CA VAL A 323 -29.70 -24.79 -6.37
C VAL A 323 -30.34 -23.57 -5.70
N ALA A 324 -30.13 -22.36 -6.26
CA ALA A 324 -30.53 -21.10 -5.65
C ALA A 324 -32.04 -21.02 -5.38
N GLN A 325 -32.88 -21.49 -6.32
CA GLN A 325 -34.34 -21.48 -6.15
C GLN A 325 -34.79 -22.28 -4.93
N SER A 326 -34.33 -23.53 -4.80
CA SER A 326 -34.70 -24.40 -3.68
C SER A 326 -34.28 -23.83 -2.32
N VAL A 327 -33.08 -23.25 -2.27
CA VAL A 327 -32.53 -22.60 -1.07
C VAL A 327 -33.32 -21.35 -0.72
N CYS A 328 -33.67 -20.51 -1.70
CA CYS A 328 -34.49 -19.33 -1.45
C CYS A 328 -35.86 -19.68 -0.88
N ARG A 329 -36.54 -20.71 -1.42
CA ARG A 329 -37.84 -21.16 -0.90
C ARG A 329 -37.75 -21.72 0.52
N GLU A 330 -36.70 -22.49 0.81
CA GLU A 330 -36.41 -22.96 2.18
C GLU A 330 -36.26 -21.79 3.15
N LEU A 331 -35.48 -20.77 2.76
CA LEU A 331 -35.24 -19.58 3.57
C LEU A 331 -36.52 -18.73 3.74
N ALA A 332 -37.32 -18.57 2.70
CA ALA A 332 -38.61 -17.87 2.76
C ALA A 332 -39.53 -18.50 3.81
N GLY A 333 -39.62 -19.84 3.81
CA GLY A 333 -40.37 -20.59 4.82
C GLY A 333 -39.80 -20.41 6.23
N ALA A 334 -38.47 -20.43 6.38
CA ALA A 334 -37.79 -20.23 7.66
C ALA A 334 -37.98 -18.81 8.22
N TRP A 335 -38.18 -17.80 7.36
CA TRP A 335 -38.34 -16.40 7.76
C TRP A 335 -39.79 -15.96 7.92
N ALA A 336 -40.76 -16.79 7.51
CA ALA A 336 -42.19 -16.48 7.53
C ALA A 336 -42.74 -16.03 8.91
N GLY A 337 -42.10 -16.44 10.01
CA GLY A 337 -42.47 -16.05 11.37
C GLY A 337 -41.61 -14.93 11.98
N ARG A 338 -40.69 -14.33 11.22
CA ARG A 338 -39.79 -13.30 11.74
C ARG A 338 -40.46 -11.93 11.74
N PRO A 339 -40.22 -11.09 12.77
CA PRO A 339 -40.73 -9.73 12.81
C PRO A 339 -40.06 -8.81 11.76
N ALA A 340 -38.82 -9.13 11.38
CA ALA A 340 -38.09 -8.43 10.34
C ALA A 340 -37.28 -9.45 9.51
N ALA A 341 -37.39 -9.35 8.18
CA ALA A 341 -36.62 -10.16 7.26
C ALA A 341 -35.18 -9.63 7.14
N PRO A 342 -34.18 -10.50 6.93
CA PRO A 342 -32.80 -10.07 6.75
C PRO A 342 -32.61 -9.37 5.40
N LEU A 343 -31.55 -8.57 5.30
CA LEU A 343 -31.06 -8.07 4.03
C LEU A 343 -30.37 -9.20 3.26
N VAL A 344 -30.85 -9.52 2.06
CA VAL A 344 -30.27 -10.58 1.24
C VAL A 344 -29.31 -10.00 0.22
N VAL A 345 -28.06 -10.51 0.21
CA VAL A 345 -27.02 -10.15 -0.76
C VAL A 345 -26.69 -11.41 -1.57
N SER A 346 -27.16 -11.47 -2.80
CA SER A 346 -26.90 -12.62 -3.67
C SER A 346 -25.65 -12.42 -4.50
N ILE A 347 -24.73 -13.39 -4.45
CA ILE A 347 -23.56 -13.46 -5.33
C ILE A 347 -23.70 -14.55 -6.41
N ALA A 348 -24.90 -15.13 -6.54
CA ALA A 348 -25.17 -16.17 -7.52
C ALA A 348 -25.17 -15.60 -8.95
N ALA A 349 -24.32 -16.16 -9.81
CA ALA A 349 -24.20 -15.73 -11.19
C ALA A 349 -25.45 -16.08 -12.01
N GLY A 350 -25.92 -15.14 -12.84
CA GLY A 350 -27.02 -15.41 -13.79
C GLY A 350 -28.40 -15.58 -13.18
N ILE A 351 -28.61 -15.27 -11.89
CA ILE A 351 -29.96 -15.19 -11.30
C ILE A 351 -30.39 -13.73 -11.28
N THR A 352 -31.60 -13.43 -11.78
CA THR A 352 -32.14 -12.07 -11.83
C THR A 352 -32.63 -11.63 -10.45
N LEU A 353 -32.74 -10.32 -10.23
CA LEU A 353 -33.29 -9.77 -8.99
C LEU A 353 -34.76 -10.19 -8.80
N ASP A 354 -35.55 -10.20 -9.87
CA ASP A 354 -36.97 -10.55 -9.82
C ASP A 354 -37.19 -12.02 -9.45
N SER A 355 -36.36 -12.94 -9.98
CA SER A 355 -36.40 -14.34 -9.59
C SER A 355 -36.06 -14.52 -8.11
N LEU A 356 -35.03 -13.82 -7.61
CA LEU A 356 -34.69 -13.88 -6.19
C LEU A 356 -35.84 -13.38 -5.31
N ARG A 357 -36.46 -12.25 -5.66
CA ARG A 357 -37.62 -11.72 -4.95
C ARG A 357 -38.76 -12.73 -4.94
N GLN A 358 -39.11 -13.27 -6.11
CA GLN A 358 -40.18 -14.25 -6.23
C GLN A 358 -39.93 -15.48 -5.35
N TRP A 359 -38.72 -16.02 -5.33
CA TRP A 359 -38.40 -17.23 -4.56
C TRP A 359 -38.26 -16.97 -3.06
N LEU A 360 -38.00 -15.73 -2.65
CA LEU A 360 -37.85 -15.32 -1.26
C LEU A 360 -39.15 -14.78 -0.65
N THR A 361 -40.21 -14.57 -1.46
CA THR A 361 -41.54 -14.23 -0.97
C THR A 361 -42.14 -15.43 -0.23
N PRO A 362 -42.49 -15.28 1.05
CA PRO A 362 -43.16 -16.35 1.80
C PRO A 362 -44.57 -16.66 1.26
N ASP A 363 -44.93 -17.95 1.20
CA ASP A 363 -46.25 -18.40 0.72
C ASP A 363 -47.43 -17.90 1.60
N ASN A 364 -47.15 -17.49 2.84
CA ASN A 364 -48.15 -16.97 3.78
C ASN A 364 -48.48 -15.48 3.58
N GLY A 365 -47.95 -14.83 2.53
CA GLY A 365 -48.25 -13.43 2.21
C GLY A 365 -47.44 -12.39 3.01
N GLY A 366 -46.36 -12.81 3.68
CA GLY A 366 -45.41 -11.89 4.33
C GLY A 366 -44.66 -11.02 3.32
N ALA A 367 -44.17 -9.85 3.78
CA ALA A 367 -43.35 -8.99 2.93
C ALA A 367 -42.02 -9.70 2.56
N PRO A 368 -41.62 -9.71 1.28
CA PRO A 368 -40.35 -10.30 0.88
C PRO A 368 -39.17 -9.53 1.47
N PRO A 369 -38.04 -10.19 1.75
CA PRO A 369 -36.82 -9.50 2.15
C PRO A 369 -36.35 -8.57 1.04
N HIS A 370 -35.65 -7.50 1.43
CA HIS A 370 -34.90 -6.67 0.49
C HIS A 370 -33.73 -7.49 -0.07
N VAL A 371 -33.55 -7.41 -1.39
CA VAL A 371 -32.52 -8.19 -2.10
C VAL A 371 -31.61 -7.26 -2.89
N LEU A 372 -30.30 -7.49 -2.75
CA LEU A 372 -29.27 -6.93 -3.60
C LEU A 372 -28.57 -8.05 -4.36
N ARG A 373 -28.36 -7.84 -5.66
CA ARG A 373 -27.52 -8.71 -6.48
C ARG A 373 -26.13 -8.11 -6.53
N VAL A 374 -25.14 -8.95 -6.33
CA VAL A 374 -23.74 -8.57 -6.39
C VAL A 374 -23.01 -9.54 -7.30
N MET A 375 -22.10 -9.02 -8.12
CA MET A 375 -21.26 -9.84 -8.97
C MET A 375 -19.79 -9.60 -8.60
N PRO A 376 -19.29 -10.26 -7.53
CA PRO A 376 -17.88 -10.19 -7.19
C PRO A 376 -17.07 -10.99 -8.23
N ASN A 377 -15.80 -10.63 -8.36
CA ASN A 377 -14.88 -11.33 -9.27
C ASN A 377 -13.77 -12.07 -8.49
N THR A 378 -13.08 -12.99 -9.15
CA THR A 378 -12.05 -13.84 -8.52
C THR A 378 -10.88 -13.08 -7.88
N PRO A 379 -10.43 -11.91 -8.37
CA PRO A 379 -9.47 -11.06 -7.66
C PRO A 379 -9.86 -10.67 -6.21
N ALA A 380 -11.13 -10.82 -5.81
CA ALA A 380 -11.58 -10.69 -4.43
C ALA A 380 -10.79 -11.60 -3.46
N LEU A 381 -10.32 -12.76 -3.92
CA LEU A 381 -9.52 -13.72 -3.13
C LEU A 381 -8.18 -13.13 -2.65
N VAL A 382 -7.68 -12.08 -3.29
CA VAL A 382 -6.43 -11.40 -2.93
C VAL A 382 -6.65 -9.95 -2.51
N GLY A 383 -7.91 -9.56 -2.21
CA GLY A 383 -8.27 -8.20 -1.81
C GLY A 383 -8.19 -7.16 -2.94
N GLU A 384 -8.15 -7.62 -4.19
CA GLU A 384 -8.09 -6.79 -5.40
C GLU A 384 -9.40 -6.91 -6.21
N GLY A 385 -10.50 -7.28 -5.55
CA GLY A 385 -11.78 -7.52 -6.19
C GLY A 385 -12.36 -6.27 -6.85
N ALA A 386 -13.19 -6.50 -7.87
CA ALA A 386 -14.17 -5.54 -8.35
C ALA A 386 -15.54 -6.19 -8.25
N SER A 387 -16.51 -5.48 -7.66
CA SER A 387 -17.87 -5.99 -7.48
C SER A 387 -18.89 -5.04 -8.09
N GLY A 388 -19.70 -5.59 -8.98
CA GLY A 388 -20.96 -5.00 -9.43
C GLY A 388 -22.03 -5.10 -8.34
N LEU A 389 -22.79 -4.05 -8.03
CA LEU A 389 -23.95 -4.14 -7.12
C LEU A 389 -25.21 -3.60 -7.81
N TYR A 390 -26.28 -4.39 -7.87
CA TYR A 390 -27.58 -4.00 -8.38
C TYR A 390 -28.65 -4.20 -7.30
N ALA A 391 -29.47 -3.19 -7.08
CA ALA A 391 -30.54 -3.19 -6.08
C ALA A 391 -31.79 -2.56 -6.67
N GLY A 392 -32.95 -3.00 -6.22
CA GLY A 392 -34.22 -2.41 -6.62
C GLY A 392 -34.50 -1.07 -5.94
N ASP A 393 -35.59 -0.44 -6.38
CA ASP A 393 -36.07 0.85 -5.85
C ASP A 393 -36.64 0.74 -4.43
N ASP A 394 -37.01 -0.47 -4.02
CA ASP A 394 -37.47 -0.85 -2.67
C ASP A 394 -36.35 -0.88 -1.62
N VAL A 395 -35.09 -0.97 -2.05
CA VAL A 395 -33.94 -1.05 -1.14
C VAL A 395 -33.49 0.35 -0.71
N ALA A 396 -33.42 0.59 0.60
CA ALA A 396 -33.03 1.88 1.16
C ALA A 396 -31.54 2.19 0.93
N ASP A 397 -31.20 3.48 0.84
CA ASP A 397 -29.80 3.94 0.71
C ASP A 397 -28.87 3.33 1.78
N ALA A 398 -29.35 3.21 3.02
CA ALA A 398 -28.57 2.66 4.13
C ALA A 398 -28.21 1.17 3.93
N GLU A 399 -29.12 0.40 3.33
CA GLU A 399 -28.90 -1.02 3.02
C GLU A 399 -27.93 -1.19 1.84
N LYS A 400 -28.05 -0.32 0.82
CA LYS A 400 -27.08 -0.22 -0.29
C LYS A 400 -25.69 0.09 0.25
N GLU A 401 -25.58 1.08 1.14
CA GLU A 401 -24.32 1.45 1.80
C GLU A 401 -23.74 0.31 2.65
N LEU A 402 -24.58 -0.45 3.35
CA LEU A 402 -24.18 -1.60 4.15
C LEU A 402 -23.62 -2.74 3.27
N ALA A 403 -24.28 -3.03 2.15
CA ALA A 403 -23.80 -4.00 1.17
C ALA A 403 -22.47 -3.54 0.53
N VAL A 404 -22.33 -2.25 0.20
CA VAL A 404 -21.06 -1.68 -0.26
C VAL A 404 -19.97 -1.81 0.80
N ALA A 405 -20.27 -1.54 2.07
CA ALA A 405 -19.31 -1.70 3.17
C ALA A 405 -18.85 -3.15 3.30
N LEU A 406 -19.78 -4.11 3.19
CA LEU A 406 -19.49 -5.54 3.18
C LEU A 406 -18.54 -5.90 2.02
N LEU A 407 -18.84 -5.46 0.81
CA LEU A 407 -18.05 -5.82 -0.39
C LEU A 407 -16.70 -5.13 -0.45
N SER A 408 -16.59 -3.94 0.14
CA SER A 408 -15.32 -3.24 0.26
C SER A 408 -14.26 -4.04 1.03
N SER A 409 -14.69 -5.08 1.78
CA SER A 409 -13.78 -6.01 2.48
C SER A 409 -12.88 -6.81 1.54
N VAL A 410 -13.36 -7.06 0.31
CA VAL A 410 -12.65 -7.85 -0.70
C VAL A 410 -12.52 -7.15 -2.04
N SER A 411 -13.24 -6.06 -2.25
CA SER A 411 -13.22 -5.28 -3.49
C SER A 411 -12.69 -3.88 -3.30
N LYS A 412 -11.81 -3.44 -4.19
CA LYS A 412 -11.30 -2.06 -4.24
C LYS A 412 -12.18 -1.14 -5.07
N ALA A 413 -12.91 -1.70 -6.03
CA ALA A 413 -13.93 -1.01 -6.80
C ALA A 413 -15.28 -1.68 -6.55
N THR A 414 -16.24 -0.92 -6.06
CA THR A 414 -17.62 -1.35 -5.84
C THR A 414 -18.50 -0.35 -6.57
N GLU A 415 -18.99 -0.72 -7.74
CA GLU A 415 -19.85 0.13 -8.57
C GLU A 415 -21.06 -0.68 -9.03
N CYS A 416 -22.14 -0.01 -9.42
CA CYS A 416 -23.31 -0.67 -9.99
C CYS A 416 -23.02 -1.06 -11.45
N VAL A 417 -22.30 -2.16 -11.69
CA VAL A 417 -21.87 -2.56 -13.05
C VAL A 417 -21.84 -4.08 -13.24
N ASP A 418 -22.47 -4.57 -14.30
CA ASP A 418 -22.35 -5.95 -14.81
C ASP A 418 -21.04 -6.11 -15.59
N ARG A 419 -20.21 -7.15 -15.31
CA ARG A 419 -19.48 -8.00 -16.31
C ARG A 419 -18.21 -8.74 -15.82
N SER A 420 -17.88 -9.80 -16.57
CA SER A 420 -16.77 -10.74 -16.41
C SER A 420 -15.40 -10.22 -16.91
N GLY A 421 -14.69 -9.42 -16.12
CA GLY A 421 -13.40 -8.81 -16.52
C GLY A 421 -12.13 -9.67 -16.42
N PRO A 422 -11.88 -10.46 -15.35
CA PRO A 422 -10.55 -11.04 -15.11
C PRO A 422 -10.06 -12.08 -16.13
N ALA A 423 -10.98 -12.86 -16.71
CA ALA A 423 -10.62 -13.93 -17.64
C ALA A 423 -9.93 -13.40 -18.91
N TYR A 424 -10.32 -12.21 -19.39
CA TYR A 424 -9.74 -11.59 -20.57
C TYR A 424 -8.26 -11.25 -20.35
N PHE A 425 -7.93 -10.76 -19.15
CA PHE A 425 -6.55 -10.46 -18.78
C PHE A 425 -5.70 -11.71 -18.63
N PHE A 426 -6.25 -12.80 -18.06
CA PHE A 426 -5.53 -14.08 -17.99
C PHE A 426 -5.22 -14.66 -19.36
N ALA A 427 -6.19 -14.64 -20.28
CA ALA A 427 -5.97 -15.08 -21.67
C ALA A 427 -4.90 -14.22 -22.37
N MET A 428 -4.92 -12.90 -22.17
CA MET A 428 -3.89 -12.01 -22.72
C MET A 428 -2.49 -12.34 -22.18
N VAL A 429 -2.36 -12.56 -20.88
CA VAL A 429 -1.08 -12.95 -20.25
C VAL A 429 -0.61 -14.32 -20.75
N GLU A 430 -1.51 -15.27 -20.93
CA GLU A 430 -1.19 -16.59 -21.50
C GLU A 430 -0.60 -16.47 -22.91
N HIS A 431 -1.23 -15.69 -23.79
CA HIS A 431 -0.72 -15.46 -25.15
C HIS A 431 0.60 -14.68 -25.17
N LEU A 432 0.80 -13.72 -24.24
CA LEU A 432 2.09 -13.04 -24.09
C LEU A 432 3.21 -14.01 -23.72
N ILE A 433 2.95 -14.99 -22.85
CA ILE A 433 3.92 -16.02 -22.46
C ILE A 433 4.25 -16.91 -23.67
N ALA A 434 3.23 -17.35 -24.41
CA ALA A 434 3.40 -18.20 -25.60
C ALA A 434 4.25 -17.49 -26.67
N SER A 435 3.92 -16.24 -27.00
CA SER A 435 4.67 -15.45 -27.98
C SER A 435 6.10 -15.15 -27.55
N ALA A 436 6.31 -14.78 -26.29
CA ALA A 436 7.65 -14.57 -25.73
C ALA A 436 8.52 -15.85 -25.78
N THR A 437 7.90 -17.01 -25.54
CA THR A 437 8.58 -18.30 -25.63
C THR A 437 8.95 -18.63 -27.08
N ALA A 438 8.05 -18.40 -28.03
CA ALA A 438 8.30 -18.59 -29.46
C ALA A 438 9.43 -17.68 -29.99
N LEU A 439 9.60 -16.49 -29.38
CA LEU A 439 10.69 -15.55 -29.69
C LEU A 439 12.01 -15.88 -28.97
N GLY A 440 12.09 -17.00 -28.24
CA GLY A 440 13.34 -17.54 -27.70
C GLY A 440 13.54 -17.37 -26.19
N LEU A 441 12.56 -16.84 -25.44
CA LEU A 441 12.63 -16.86 -23.98
C LEU A 441 12.29 -18.25 -23.43
N SER A 442 12.92 -18.63 -22.31
CA SER A 442 12.42 -19.80 -21.57
C SER A 442 11.01 -19.54 -21.05
N ARG A 443 10.19 -20.59 -20.97
CA ARG A 443 8.82 -20.48 -20.44
C ARG A 443 8.77 -19.86 -19.05
N GLU A 444 9.77 -20.14 -18.22
CA GLU A 444 9.88 -19.57 -16.87
C GLU A 444 10.11 -18.05 -16.92
N GLN A 445 11.07 -17.59 -17.72
CA GLN A 445 11.34 -16.15 -17.89
C GLN A 445 10.13 -15.43 -18.50
N ALA A 446 9.53 -15.98 -19.55
CA ALA A 446 8.34 -15.44 -20.19
C ALA A 446 7.17 -15.31 -19.18
N THR A 447 6.95 -16.34 -18.37
CA THR A 447 5.92 -16.33 -17.31
C THR A 447 6.19 -15.26 -16.27
N ARG A 448 7.42 -15.16 -15.76
CA ARG A 448 7.79 -14.15 -14.75
C ARG A 448 7.63 -12.73 -15.28
N LEU A 449 8.10 -12.47 -16.50
CA LEU A 449 7.99 -11.16 -17.14
C LEU A 449 6.53 -10.79 -17.41
N ALA A 450 5.75 -11.68 -18.03
CA ALA A 450 4.35 -11.38 -18.36
C ALA A 450 3.50 -11.10 -17.11
N LYS A 451 3.67 -11.90 -16.04
CA LYS A 451 2.97 -11.66 -14.76
C LYS A 451 3.37 -10.33 -14.13
N GLN A 452 4.66 -10.01 -14.10
CA GLN A 452 5.14 -8.76 -13.50
C GLN A 452 4.73 -7.53 -14.32
N THR A 453 4.74 -7.63 -15.65
CA THR A 453 4.26 -6.57 -16.55
C THR A 453 2.76 -6.34 -16.36
N CYS A 454 1.95 -7.41 -16.26
CA CYS A 454 0.52 -7.30 -15.98
C CYS A 454 0.26 -6.59 -14.64
N LEU A 455 0.95 -7.01 -13.57
CA LEU A 455 0.84 -6.37 -12.26
C LEU A 455 1.27 -4.89 -12.29
N GLY A 456 2.41 -4.59 -12.92
CA GLY A 456 2.94 -3.21 -13.02
C GLY A 456 2.01 -2.29 -13.79
N ALA A 457 1.51 -2.74 -14.95
CA ALA A 457 0.56 -1.99 -15.75
C ALA A 457 -0.77 -1.78 -15.04
N GLY A 458 -1.32 -2.83 -14.39
CA GLY A 458 -2.53 -2.72 -13.58
C GLY A 458 -2.37 -1.74 -12.42
N LYS A 459 -1.22 -1.77 -11.74
CA LYS A 459 -0.91 -0.83 -10.66
C LYS A 459 -0.81 0.61 -11.16
N MET A 460 -0.11 0.84 -12.27
CA MET A 460 -0.05 2.16 -12.92
C MET A 460 -1.45 2.66 -13.29
N LEU A 461 -2.30 1.78 -13.83
CA LEU A 461 -3.67 2.11 -14.18
C LEU A 461 -4.50 2.51 -12.95
N THR A 462 -4.33 1.82 -11.82
CA THR A 462 -5.10 2.11 -10.59
C THR A 462 -4.57 3.28 -9.76
N GLU A 463 -3.28 3.59 -9.86
CA GLU A 463 -2.62 4.62 -9.03
C GLU A 463 -2.41 5.94 -9.77
N SER A 464 -2.45 5.95 -11.11
CA SER A 464 -2.34 7.16 -11.93
C SER A 464 -3.68 7.90 -12.00
N SER A 465 -3.62 9.23 -12.10
CA SER A 465 -4.77 10.06 -12.46
C SER A 465 -4.96 10.22 -13.98
N GLU A 466 -4.05 9.66 -14.77
CA GLU A 466 -4.09 9.71 -16.22
C GLU A 466 -5.05 8.66 -16.80
N GLU A 467 -5.72 9.02 -17.88
CA GLU A 467 -6.57 8.09 -18.64
C GLU A 467 -5.72 6.94 -19.24
N PRO A 468 -6.32 5.73 -19.44
CA PRO A 468 -5.62 4.58 -20.03
C PRO A 468 -4.96 4.90 -21.38
N SER A 469 -5.59 5.75 -22.19
CA SER A 469 -5.06 6.21 -23.47
C SER A 469 -3.75 7.00 -23.31
N GLN A 470 -3.66 7.84 -22.27
CA GLN A 470 -2.48 8.63 -21.97
C GLN A 470 -1.36 7.77 -21.39
N LEU A 471 -1.67 6.85 -20.48
CA LEU A 471 -0.70 5.88 -19.97
C LEU A 471 -0.08 5.05 -21.11
N ARG A 472 -0.90 4.63 -22.08
CA ARG A 472 -0.42 3.96 -23.30
C ARG A 472 0.51 4.84 -24.13
N ILE A 473 0.15 6.12 -24.35
CA ILE A 473 1.00 7.08 -25.07
C ILE A 473 2.35 7.25 -24.36
N ASN A 474 2.34 7.39 -23.03
CA ASN A 474 3.53 7.60 -22.21
C ASN A 474 4.55 6.45 -22.30
N VAL A 475 4.10 5.22 -22.58
CA VAL A 475 4.98 4.04 -22.77
C VAL A 475 5.25 3.72 -24.25
N THR A 476 4.80 4.58 -25.17
CA THR A 476 4.95 4.41 -26.61
C THR A 476 5.89 5.48 -27.17
N SER A 477 7.18 5.14 -27.31
CA SER A 477 8.14 6.00 -28.01
C SER A 477 7.90 5.98 -29.53
N PRO A 478 7.96 7.13 -30.23
CA PRO A 478 7.83 7.18 -31.68
C PRO A 478 8.82 6.25 -32.38
N LYS A 479 8.35 5.48 -33.37
CA LYS A 479 9.13 4.46 -34.11
C LYS A 479 9.74 3.36 -33.23
N GLY A 480 9.26 3.19 -31.99
CA GLY A 480 9.71 2.15 -31.06
C GLY A 480 9.02 0.80 -31.23
N THR A 481 9.48 -0.20 -30.47
CA THR A 481 8.91 -1.56 -30.47
C THR A 481 7.46 -1.58 -29.99
N THR A 482 7.12 -0.77 -28.98
CA THR A 482 5.73 -0.63 -28.49
C THR A 482 4.80 -0.09 -29.57
N GLU A 483 5.24 0.91 -30.33
CA GLU A 483 4.44 1.50 -31.42
C GLU A 483 4.18 0.46 -32.52
N ALA A 484 5.20 -0.31 -32.91
CA ALA A 484 5.06 -1.37 -33.90
C ALA A 484 4.08 -2.47 -33.44
N ALA A 485 4.16 -2.89 -32.17
CA ALA A 485 3.23 -3.87 -31.59
C ALA A 485 1.78 -3.34 -31.56
N LEU A 486 1.56 -2.08 -31.13
CA LEU A 486 0.24 -1.48 -31.09
C LEU A 486 -0.39 -1.34 -32.50
N LYS A 487 0.39 -0.93 -33.50
CA LYS A 487 -0.06 -0.88 -34.90
C LYS A 487 -0.46 -2.27 -35.42
N SER A 488 0.28 -3.32 -35.04
CA SER A 488 -0.07 -4.70 -35.39
C SER A 488 -1.37 -5.16 -34.73
N PHE A 489 -1.60 -4.80 -33.46
CA PHE A 489 -2.88 -5.07 -32.78
C PHE A 489 -4.06 -4.33 -33.41
N GLU A 490 -3.88 -3.06 -33.79
CA GLU A 490 -4.91 -2.28 -34.49
C GLU A 490 -5.24 -2.88 -35.86
N ALA A 491 -4.23 -3.23 -36.66
CA ALA A 491 -4.43 -3.89 -37.96
C ALA A 491 -5.11 -5.26 -37.84
N SER A 492 -4.97 -5.92 -36.69
CA SER A 492 -5.62 -7.21 -36.39
C SER A 492 -7.04 -7.06 -35.83
N GLY A 493 -7.56 -5.84 -35.69
CA GLY A 493 -8.92 -5.57 -35.22
C GLY A 493 -9.13 -5.82 -33.73
N LEU A 494 -8.14 -5.48 -32.89
CA LEU A 494 -8.23 -5.69 -31.44
C LEU A 494 -9.49 -5.04 -30.83
N LYS A 495 -9.85 -3.82 -31.29
CA LYS A 495 -11.03 -3.10 -30.80
C LYS A 495 -12.30 -3.90 -31.08
N GLU A 496 -12.47 -4.36 -32.32
CA GLU A 496 -13.62 -5.14 -32.77
C GLU A 496 -13.71 -6.48 -32.04
N ALA A 497 -12.57 -7.11 -31.77
CA ALA A 497 -12.51 -8.36 -31.01
C ALA A 497 -12.99 -8.16 -29.56
N VAL A 498 -12.54 -7.10 -28.89
CA VAL A 498 -12.98 -6.75 -27.52
C VAL A 498 -14.49 -6.45 -27.49
N ASP A 499 -15.00 -5.64 -28.43
CA ASP A 499 -16.42 -5.31 -28.51
C ASP A 499 -17.30 -6.55 -28.71
N LYS A 500 -16.88 -7.47 -29.59
CA LYS A 500 -17.57 -8.76 -29.81
C LYS A 500 -17.56 -9.63 -28.56
N ALA A 501 -16.41 -9.74 -27.88
CA ALA A 501 -16.28 -10.55 -26.67
C ALA A 501 -17.18 -10.02 -25.53
N VAL A 502 -17.19 -8.71 -25.30
CA VAL A 502 -18.03 -8.08 -24.27
C VAL A 502 -19.51 -8.27 -24.60
N LYS A 503 -19.93 -8.09 -25.85
CA LYS A 503 -21.32 -8.36 -26.28
C LYS A 503 -21.72 -9.81 -26.10
N ALA A 504 -20.87 -10.76 -26.51
CA ALA A 504 -21.14 -12.19 -26.35
C ALA A 504 -21.32 -12.58 -24.87
N ALA A 505 -20.45 -12.06 -23.99
CA ALA A 505 -20.57 -12.29 -22.55
C ALA A 505 -21.87 -11.69 -21.97
N THR A 506 -22.26 -10.48 -22.40
CA THR A 506 -23.54 -9.86 -22.02
C THR A 506 -24.73 -10.68 -22.49
N ASN A 507 -24.79 -11.05 -23.77
CA ASN A 507 -25.89 -11.86 -24.31
C ASN A 507 -26.02 -13.20 -23.57
N ARG A 508 -24.89 -13.88 -23.29
CA ARG A 508 -24.92 -15.14 -22.55
C ARG A 508 -25.40 -14.97 -21.11
N ALA A 509 -25.04 -13.86 -20.46
CA ALA A 509 -25.54 -13.55 -19.12
C ALA A 509 -27.06 -13.33 -19.12
N GLU A 510 -27.59 -12.66 -20.14
CA GLU A 510 -29.03 -12.48 -20.33
C GLU A 510 -29.76 -13.80 -20.60
N GLU A 511 -29.21 -14.66 -21.46
CA GLU A 511 -29.73 -16.01 -21.71
C GLU A 511 -29.80 -16.83 -20.42
N LEU A 512 -28.71 -16.86 -19.65
CA LEU A 512 -28.66 -17.55 -18.36
C LEU A 512 -29.69 -16.97 -17.38
N GLY A 513 -29.85 -15.64 -17.36
CA GLY A 513 -30.88 -14.96 -16.59
C GLY A 513 -32.29 -15.43 -16.92
N LYS A 514 -32.60 -15.61 -18.21
CA LYS A 514 -33.88 -16.14 -18.66
C LYS A 514 -34.03 -17.62 -18.31
N THR A 515 -33.06 -18.47 -18.62
CA THR A 515 -33.20 -19.92 -18.37
C THR A 515 -33.23 -20.26 -16.89
N LEU A 516 -32.33 -19.69 -16.09
CA LEU A 516 -32.21 -19.99 -14.66
C LEU A 516 -33.18 -19.17 -13.80
N GLY A 517 -33.63 -18.01 -14.28
CA GLY A 517 -34.59 -17.17 -13.58
C GLY A 517 -36.06 -17.52 -13.86
N SER A 518 -36.37 -18.13 -15.00
CA SER A 518 -37.73 -18.57 -15.37
C SER A 518 -38.05 -20.02 -15.03
N SER A 519 -37.06 -20.79 -14.55
CA SER A 519 -37.25 -22.11 -13.94
C SER A 519 -37.54 -21.96 -12.46
#